data_AF-A0AAJ1B9V8-F1
#
_entry.id   AF-A0AAJ1B9V8-F1
#
_cell.length_a   1.000
_cell.length_b   1.000
_cell.length_c   1.000
_cell.angle_alpha   90.00
_cell.angle_beta   90.00
_cell.angle_gamma   90.00
#
_symmetry.space_group_name_H-M   'P 1'
#
loop_
_entity.id
_entity.type
_entity.pdbx_description
1 polymer ?
#
loop_
_entity_poly.entity_id
_entity_poly.type
_entity_poly.pdbx_seq_one_letter_code
_entity_poly.pdbx_strand_id
1 'polypeptide(L)'
;PGKYVAAWKAAGIKVLPVVPSVALAKRLEKYNVDAIIVEGTEAGGHIGELTTMALVPQVVEAVSVPVIAAGGIASGKQVLAAYALGACGV
;
A
#
# COMPACT_ATOMS: atom_id res chain seq x y z
N PRO A 1 -4.20 -7.21 9.96
CA PRO A 1 -3.11 -7.70 10.86
C PRO A 1 -3.06 -7.12 12.29
N GLY A 2 -3.88 -6.13 12.67
CA GLY A 2 -3.71 -5.34 13.91
C GLY A 2 -3.36 -6.10 15.20
N LYS A 3 -3.98 -7.26 15.45
CA LYS A 3 -3.71 -8.08 16.66
C LYS A 3 -2.25 -8.53 16.81
N TYR A 4 -1.51 -8.65 15.70
CA TYR A 4 -0.16 -9.23 15.68
C TYR A 4 0.94 -8.18 15.50
N VAL A 5 0.59 -6.96 15.08
CA VAL A 5 1.58 -5.93 14.72
C VAL A 5 2.49 -5.62 15.91
N ALA A 6 1.94 -5.43 17.11
CA ALA A 6 2.74 -5.12 18.30
C ALA A 6 3.81 -6.20 18.58
N ALA A 7 3.45 -7.49 18.49
CA ALA A 7 4.37 -8.59 18.72
C ALA A 7 5.48 -8.65 17.65
N TRP A 8 5.13 -8.45 16.38
CA TRP A 8 6.10 -8.42 15.28
C TRP A 8 7.07 -7.24 15.41
N LYS A 9 6.56 -6.06 15.75
CA LYS A 9 7.39 -4.88 15.98
C LYS A 9 8.34 -5.07 17.17
N ALA A 10 7.88 -5.69 18.26
CA ALA A 10 8.73 -6.03 19.41
C ALA A 10 9.85 -7.03 19.03
N ALA A 11 9.61 -7.89 18.04
CA ALA A 11 10.61 -8.81 17.50
C ALA A 11 11.52 -8.19 16.43
N GLY A 12 11.41 -6.87 16.15
CA GLY A 12 12.20 -6.18 15.13
C GLY A 12 11.77 -6.49 13.68
N ILE A 13 10.59 -7.10 13.47
CA ILE A 13 10.08 -7.47 12.14
C ILE A 13 9.46 -6.23 11.47
N LYS A 14 9.75 -6.07 10.18
CA LYS A 14 9.13 -5.06 9.31
C LYS A 14 7.74 -5.51 8.87
N VAL A 15 6.75 -4.64 9.01
CA VAL A 15 5.33 -4.95 8.73
C VAL A 15 4.81 -4.06 7.62
N LEU A 16 4.45 -4.69 6.49
CA LEU A 16 3.94 -4.03 5.29
C LEU A 16 2.61 -4.67 4.88
N PRO A 17 1.46 -4.19 5.35
CA PRO A 17 0.18 -4.75 4.96
C PRO A 17 -0.28 -4.28 3.57
N VAL A 18 -0.98 -5.16 2.87
CA VAL A 18 -1.75 -4.83 1.66
C VAL A 18 -3.08 -4.18 2.03
N VAL A 19 -3.46 -3.10 1.32
CA VAL A 19 -4.73 -2.39 1.52
C VAL A 19 -5.44 -2.10 0.19
N PRO A 20 -6.79 -2.25 0.14
CA PRO A 20 -7.58 -1.89 -1.03
C PRO A 20 -8.36 -0.56 -0.86
N SER A 21 -8.09 0.21 0.21
CA SER A 21 -8.82 1.46 0.48
C SER A 21 -8.05 2.44 1.37
N VAL A 22 -8.35 3.74 1.20
CA VAL A 22 -7.81 4.83 2.04
C VAL A 22 -8.16 4.64 3.52
N ALA A 23 -9.40 4.22 3.82
CA ALA A 23 -9.86 4.02 5.19
C ALA A 23 -9.04 2.92 5.89
N LEU A 24 -8.73 1.82 5.20
CA LEU A 24 -7.91 0.76 5.76
C LEU A 24 -6.44 1.21 5.90
N ALA A 25 -5.91 1.95 4.94
CA ALA A 25 -4.56 2.53 5.03
C ALA A 25 -4.38 3.38 6.29
N LYS A 26 -5.25 4.37 6.50
CA LYS A 26 -5.26 5.22 7.71
C LYS A 26 -5.44 4.43 9.00
N ARG A 27 -6.24 3.35 8.96
CA ARG A 27 -6.42 2.48 10.12
C ARG A 27 -5.13 1.72 10.44
N LEU A 28 -4.43 1.21 9.44
CA LEU A 28 -3.24 0.38 9.63
C LEU A 28 -2.00 1.19 9.99
N GLU A 29 -1.88 2.41 9.48
CA GLU A 29 -0.84 3.36 9.89
C GLU A 29 -0.80 3.56 11.41
N LYS A 30 -1.97 3.64 12.06
CA LYS A 30 -2.08 3.78 13.52
C LYS A 30 -1.45 2.63 14.32
N TYR A 31 -1.15 1.49 13.68
CA TYR A 31 -0.45 0.37 14.31
C TYR A 31 1.08 0.45 14.16
N ASN A 32 1.64 1.57 13.67
CA ASN A 32 3.07 1.76 13.48
C ASN A 32 3.69 0.73 12.51
N VAL A 33 3.00 0.50 11.40
CA VAL A 33 3.50 -0.29 10.26
C VAL A 33 4.63 0.45 9.54
N ASP A 34 5.52 -0.28 8.87
CA ASP A 34 6.74 0.30 8.28
C ASP A 34 6.51 0.90 6.89
N ALA A 35 5.56 0.37 6.14
CA ALA A 35 5.06 0.89 4.86
C ALA A 35 3.70 0.26 4.57
N ILE A 36 3.02 0.70 3.52
CA ILE A 36 1.75 0.13 3.06
C ILE A 36 1.86 -0.26 1.59
N ILE A 37 1.39 -1.46 1.26
CA ILE A 37 1.24 -1.92 -0.13
C ILE A 37 -0.19 -1.59 -0.56
N VAL A 38 -0.32 -0.79 -1.61
CA VAL A 38 -1.61 -0.30 -2.11
C VAL A 38 -1.92 -1.05 -3.39
N GLU A 39 -2.85 -1.99 -3.31
CA GLU A 39 -3.17 -2.91 -4.39
C GLU A 39 -4.47 -2.49 -5.08
N GLY A 40 -4.38 -2.14 -6.37
CA GLY A 40 -5.53 -1.84 -7.20
C GLY A 40 -6.22 -3.09 -7.77
N THR A 41 -7.44 -2.90 -8.27
CA THR A 41 -8.31 -3.95 -8.83
C THR A 41 -7.70 -4.68 -10.04
N GLU A 42 -6.70 -4.09 -10.68
CA GLU A 42 -5.95 -4.69 -11.80
C GLU A 42 -4.99 -5.81 -11.36
N ALA A 43 -4.83 -6.03 -10.05
CA ALA A 43 -4.04 -7.15 -9.51
C ALA A 43 -4.72 -8.50 -9.76
N GLY A 44 -3.94 -9.58 -9.66
CA GLY A 44 -4.49 -10.94 -9.62
C GLY A 44 -4.89 -11.33 -8.20
N GLY A 45 -5.86 -12.23 -8.05
CA GLY A 45 -6.25 -12.79 -6.75
C GLY A 45 -7.39 -12.03 -6.07
N HIS A 46 -7.28 -11.83 -4.75
CA HIS A 46 -8.32 -11.16 -3.96
C HIS A 46 -8.15 -9.65 -4.05
N ILE A 47 -9.03 -9.03 -4.82
CA ILE A 47 -8.94 -7.61 -5.17
C ILE A 47 -10.02 -6.76 -4.51
N GLY A 48 -9.71 -5.48 -4.32
CA GLY A 48 -10.71 -4.43 -4.08
C GLY A 48 -11.33 -3.93 -5.39
N GLU A 49 -12.15 -2.88 -5.28
CA GLU A 49 -12.85 -2.28 -6.43
C GLU A 49 -12.10 -1.09 -7.07
N LEU A 50 -11.23 -0.41 -6.32
CA LEU A 50 -10.54 0.79 -6.80
C LEU A 50 -9.33 0.41 -7.67
N THR A 51 -9.12 1.14 -8.75
CA THR A 51 -7.98 0.99 -9.67
C THR A 51 -6.70 1.53 -9.07
N THR A 52 -5.55 1.03 -9.52
CA THR A 52 -4.22 1.47 -9.08
C THR A 52 -4.03 2.97 -9.35
N MET A 53 -4.48 3.43 -10.53
CA MET A 53 -4.42 4.85 -10.93
C MET A 53 -5.18 5.77 -9.95
N ALA A 54 -6.33 5.33 -9.44
CA ALA A 54 -7.15 6.13 -8.54
C ALA A 54 -6.72 5.98 -7.07
N LEU A 55 -6.39 4.75 -6.66
CA LEU A 55 -6.17 4.40 -5.26
C LEU A 55 -4.81 4.87 -4.75
N VAL A 56 -3.75 4.69 -5.52
CA VAL A 56 -2.37 5.03 -5.09
C VAL A 56 -2.25 6.49 -4.66
N PRO A 57 -2.60 7.50 -5.47
CA PRO A 57 -2.42 8.91 -5.07
C PRO A 57 -3.28 9.27 -3.85
N GLN A 58 -4.51 8.75 -3.77
CA GLN A 58 -5.38 8.98 -2.61
C GLN A 58 -4.80 8.42 -1.31
N VAL A 59 -4.12 7.26 -1.37
CA VAL A 59 -3.46 6.70 -0.18
C VAL A 59 -2.21 7.49 0.16
N VAL A 60 -1.39 7.86 -0.83
CA VAL A 60 -0.18 8.69 -0.63
C VAL A 60 -0.51 10.00 0.09
N GLU A 61 -1.60 10.68 -0.31
CA GLU A 61 -2.05 11.91 0.35
C GLU A 61 -2.61 11.68 1.76
N ALA A 62 -3.04 10.46 2.05
CA ALA A 62 -3.78 10.13 3.27
C ALA A 62 -2.92 9.63 4.43
N VAL A 63 -1.68 9.18 4.17
CA VAL A 63 -0.78 8.57 5.15
C VAL A 63 0.62 9.19 5.06
N SER A 64 1.39 9.08 6.13
CA SER A 64 2.78 9.54 6.22
C SER A 64 3.80 8.41 6.03
N VAL A 65 3.40 7.15 6.18
CA VAL A 65 4.27 6.00 5.93
C VAL A 65 4.53 5.79 4.43
N PRO A 66 5.67 5.18 4.03
CA PRO A 66 5.96 4.89 2.63
C PRO A 66 4.87 4.03 1.97
N VAL A 67 4.57 4.33 0.71
CA VAL A 67 3.55 3.64 -0.09
C VAL A 67 4.19 2.91 -1.26
N ILE A 68 3.87 1.63 -1.42
CA ILE A 68 4.29 0.77 -2.53
C ILE A 68 3.05 0.48 -3.39
N ALA A 69 3.11 0.75 -4.68
CA ALA A 69 1.99 0.49 -5.58
C ALA A 69 2.00 -0.98 -6.05
N ALA A 70 0.84 -1.62 -6.08
CA ALA A 70 0.66 -2.98 -6.61
C ALA A 70 -0.58 -3.07 -7.49
N GLY A 71 -0.55 -3.95 -8.50
CA GLY A 71 -1.64 -4.14 -9.46
C GLY A 71 -1.36 -3.48 -10.82
N GLY A 72 -1.41 -4.27 -11.89
CA GLY A 72 -1.27 -3.75 -13.28
C GLY A 72 0.11 -3.21 -13.70
N ILE A 73 1.18 -3.46 -12.93
CA ILE A 73 2.55 -2.97 -13.22
C ILE A 73 3.41 -4.11 -13.77
N ALA A 74 3.77 -4.05 -15.06
CA ALA A 74 4.50 -5.10 -15.76
C ALA A 74 5.61 -4.57 -16.70
N SER A 75 5.90 -3.26 -16.66
CA SER A 75 6.90 -2.62 -17.51
C SER A 75 7.47 -1.37 -16.86
N GLY A 76 8.64 -0.92 -17.33
CA GLY A 76 9.29 0.29 -16.83
C GLY A 76 8.42 1.55 -16.94
N LYS A 77 7.57 1.67 -17.97
CA LYS A 77 6.63 2.80 -18.09
C LYS A 77 5.60 2.84 -16.97
N GLN A 78 5.11 1.67 -16.54
CA GLN A 78 4.16 1.56 -15.44
C GLN A 78 4.83 1.78 -14.08
N VAL A 79 6.09 1.35 -13.94
CA VAL A 79 6.93 1.72 -12.77
C VAL A 79 6.98 3.25 -12.68
N LEU A 80 7.38 3.94 -13.75
CA LEU A 80 7.45 5.40 -13.78
C LEU A 80 6.11 6.06 -13.47
N ALA A 81 5.00 5.52 -13.98
CA ALA A 81 3.66 6.01 -13.66
C ALA A 81 3.34 5.89 -12.15
N ALA A 82 3.66 4.76 -11.52
CA ALA A 82 3.43 4.57 -10.07
C ALA A 82 4.26 5.55 -9.22
N TYR A 83 5.52 5.80 -9.59
CA TYR A 83 6.33 6.83 -8.93
C TYR A 83 5.77 8.23 -9.14
N ALA A 84 5.24 8.54 -10.33
CA ALA A 84 4.58 9.82 -10.61
C ALA A 84 3.29 10.01 -9.80
N LEU A 85 2.61 8.92 -9.43
CA LEU A 85 1.45 8.92 -8.52
C LEU A 85 1.84 9.05 -7.04
N GLY A 86 3.14 9.12 -6.73
CA GLY A 86 3.66 9.35 -5.38
C GLY A 86 4.06 8.11 -4.60
N ALA A 87 3.99 6.91 -5.20
CA ALA A 87 4.56 5.71 -4.58
C ALA A 87 6.10 5.79 -4.54
N CYS A 88 6.71 5.14 -3.54
CA CYS A 88 8.16 5.03 -3.41
C CYS A 88 8.70 3.67 -3.88
N GLY A 89 7.85 2.83 -4.45
CA GLY A 89 8.17 1.47 -4.90
C GLY A 89 6.99 0.82 -5.63
N VAL A 90 7.28 -0.27 -6.33
CA VAL A 90 6.32 -1.15 -7.01
C VAL A 90 6.67 -2.61 -6.78
#